data_AF-A0A329NRW1-F1
#
_entry.id   AF-A0A329NRW1-F1
#
_cell.length_a   1.000
_cell.length_b   1.000
_cell.length_c   1.000
_cell.angle_alpha   90.00
_cell.angle_beta   90.00
_cell.angle_gamma   90.00
#
_symmetry.space_group_name_H-M   'P 1'
#
loop_
_entity.id
_entity.type
_entity.pdbx_description
1 polymer ?
#
loop_
_entity_poly.entity_id
_entity_poly.type
_entity_poly.pdbx_seq_one_letter_code
_entity_poly.pdbx_strand_id
1 'polypeptide(L)'
;MLDIKSKLRRIRSLNQEINACIAERQSLYNSFLKSPQLKSDYVHGGKQVSLEDKYLKVIEMGEEINRKVDQLIDLKIEVSHLIDQLEDVRYRNVLRSYYLTEKTWEQVAVDNHWSYQHTMRLHGQALKELQEEIK
;
A
#
# COMPACT_ATOMS: atom_id res chain seq x y z
N MET A 1 2.66 8.06 22.34
CA MET A 1 3.85 7.89 21.48
C MET A 1 3.46 6.83 20.44
N LEU A 2 3.49 7.15 19.15
CA LEU A 2 3.13 6.18 18.10
C LEU A 2 4.19 5.07 18.09
N ASP A 3 3.78 3.81 18.25
CA ASP A 3 4.67 2.65 18.22
C ASP A 3 5.32 2.49 16.83
N ILE A 4 6.65 2.34 16.74
CA ILE A 4 7.39 2.27 15.46
C ILE A 4 6.86 1.15 14.56
N LYS A 5 6.46 0.03 15.17
CA LYS A 5 5.88 -1.10 14.45
C LYS A 5 4.55 -0.74 13.79
N SER A 6 3.75 0.12 14.43
CA SER A 6 2.50 0.63 13.87
C SER A 6 2.74 1.53 12.67
N LYS A 7 3.78 2.39 12.71
CA LYS A 7 4.21 3.20 11.56
C LYS A 7 4.67 2.33 10.39
N LEU A 8 5.51 1.33 10.64
CA LEU A 8 5.97 0.37 9.64
C LEU A 8 4.80 -0.41 9.00
N ARG A 9 3.84 -0.85 9.81
CA ARG A 9 2.63 -1.55 9.33
C ARG A 9 1.76 -0.66 8.44
N ARG A 10 1.70 0.64 8.70
CA ARG A 10 0.90 1.59 7.90
C ARG A 10 1.30 1.57 6.42
N ILE A 11 2.58 1.35 6.10
CA ILE A 11 3.05 1.21 4.71
C ILE A 11 2.31 0.07 4.00
N ARG A 12 2.29 -1.11 4.61
CA ARG A 12 1.63 -2.29 4.03
C ARG A 12 0.12 -2.10 3.91
N SER A 13 -0.51 -1.53 4.93
CA SER A 13 -1.95 -1.25 4.90
C SER A 13 -2.30 -0.23 3.81
N LEU A 14 -1.51 0.84 3.67
CA LEU A 14 -1.73 1.85 2.64
C LEU A 14 -1.52 1.27 1.23
N ASN A 15 -0.51 0.42 1.04
CA ASN A 15 -0.30 -0.25 -0.24
C ASN A 15 -1.45 -1.22 -0.60
N GLN A 16 -1.96 -1.98 0.38
CA GLN A 16 -3.15 -2.80 0.19
C GLN A 16 -4.39 -1.98 -0.19
N GLU A 17 -4.59 -0.84 0.48
CA GLU A 17 -5.67 0.11 0.18
C GLU A 17 -5.55 0.66 -1.25
N ILE A 18 -4.36 1.09 -1.66
CA ILE A 18 -4.08 1.55 -3.03
C ILE A 18 -4.40 0.46 -4.06
N ASN A 19 -3.95 -0.78 -3.84
CA ASN A 19 -4.22 -1.89 -4.74
C ASN A 19 -5.72 -2.20 -4.84
N ALA A 20 -6.46 -2.10 -3.74
CA ALA A 20 -7.92 -2.24 -3.74
C ALA A 20 -8.59 -1.13 -4.56
N CYS A 21 -8.19 0.12 -4.37
CA CYS A 21 -8.71 1.25 -5.15
C CYS A 21 -8.40 1.12 -6.65
N ILE A 22 -7.19 0.64 -7.01
CA ILE A 22 -6.81 0.38 -8.40
C ILE A 22 -7.73 -0.68 -9.01
N ALA A 23 -7.95 -1.79 -8.30
CA ALA A 23 -8.82 -2.88 -8.76
C ALA A 23 -10.27 -2.42 -8.92
N GLU A 24 -10.79 -1.63 -7.98
CA GLU A 24 -12.14 -1.05 -8.04
C GLU A 24 -12.30 -0.12 -9.25
N ARG A 25 -11.36 0.82 -9.42
CA ARG A 25 -11.35 1.76 -10.56
C ARG A 25 -11.34 1.00 -11.89
N GLN A 26 -10.52 -0.06 -11.99
CA GLN A 26 -10.44 -0.89 -13.19
C GLN A 26 -11.75 -1.67 -13.44
N SER A 27 -12.38 -2.19 -12.40
CA SER A 27 -13.69 -2.86 -12.49
C SER A 27 -14.78 -1.92 -13.02
N LEU A 28 -14.85 -0.69 -12.48
CA LEU A 28 -15.79 0.34 -12.92
C LEU A 28 -15.55 0.76 -14.37
N TYR A 29 -14.29 1.04 -14.74
CA TYR A 29 -13.92 1.40 -16.11
C TYR A 29 -14.32 0.30 -17.11
N ASN A 30 -14.02 -0.97 -16.79
CA ASN A 30 -14.40 -2.11 -17.62
C ASN A 30 -15.93 -2.28 -17.73
N SER A 31 -16.67 -1.98 -16.66
CA SER A 31 -18.13 -2.04 -16.66
C SER A 31 -18.74 -1.01 -17.61
N PHE A 32 -18.13 0.17 -17.73
CA PHE A 32 -18.57 1.20 -18.67
C PHE A 32 -18.30 0.80 -20.13
N LEU A 33 -17.17 0.15 -20.42
CA LEU A 33 -16.85 -0.35 -21.75
C LEU A 33 -17.76 -1.51 -22.20
N LYS A 34 -18.16 -2.37 -21.25
CA LYS A 34 -19.00 -3.54 -21.54
C LYS A 34 -20.50 -3.23 -21.64
N SER A 35 -20.95 -2.06 -21.23
CA SER A 35 -22.36 -1.68 -21.35
C SER A 35 -22.69 -1.41 -22.82
N PRO A 36 -23.44 -2.28 -23.52
CA PRO A 36 -23.90 -1.97 -24.86
C PRO A 36 -24.87 -0.80 -24.72
N GLN A 37 -24.55 0.35 -25.35
CA GLN A 37 -25.36 1.56 -25.42
C GLN A 37 -26.52 1.56 -24.42
N LEU A 38 -26.34 2.17 -23.23
CA LEU A 38 -27.41 2.42 -22.27
C LEU A 38 -28.61 2.91 -23.09
N LYS A 39 -29.57 2.01 -23.38
CA LYS A 39 -30.83 2.39 -23.97
C LYS A 39 -31.34 3.47 -23.04
N SER A 40 -31.63 4.63 -23.60
CA SER A 40 -32.22 5.73 -22.88
C SER A 40 -33.59 5.26 -22.37
N ASP A 41 -33.60 4.53 -21.26
CA ASP A 41 -34.82 4.30 -20.52
C ASP A 41 -35.20 5.66 -19.96
N TYR A 42 -36.19 6.25 -20.65
CA TYR A 42 -36.90 7.44 -20.26
C TYR A 42 -37.51 7.21 -18.86
N VAL A 43 -36.73 7.50 -17.82
CA VAL A 43 -37.25 7.60 -16.46
C VAL A 43 -37.69 9.05 -16.21
N HIS A 44 -39.00 9.21 -16.22
CA HIS A 44 -39.73 10.43 -15.90
C HIS A 44 -39.25 11.00 -14.55
N GLY A 45 -38.56 12.15 -14.57
CA GLY A 45 -38.37 13.02 -13.40
C GLY A 45 -37.03 12.97 -12.63
N GLY A 46 -36.08 12.10 -12.99
CA GLY A 46 -34.76 12.02 -12.32
C GLY A 46 -33.61 12.57 -13.17
N LYS A 47 -32.70 13.36 -12.57
CA LYS A 47 -31.51 13.91 -13.26
C LYS A 47 -30.69 12.75 -13.87
N GLN A 48 -30.65 12.67 -15.19
CA GLN A 48 -29.99 11.58 -15.91
C GLN A 48 -28.47 11.73 -15.76
N VAL A 49 -27.82 10.81 -15.03
CA VAL A 49 -26.35 10.78 -14.92
C VAL A 49 -25.80 10.26 -16.24
N SER A 50 -25.11 11.12 -16.98
CA SER A 50 -24.55 10.78 -18.29
C SER A 50 -23.38 9.78 -18.16
N LEU A 51 -23.01 9.14 -19.27
CA LEU A 51 -21.78 8.35 -19.32
C LEU A 51 -20.56 9.23 -19.04
N GLU A 52 -20.55 10.47 -19.52
CA GLU A 52 -19.48 11.45 -19.29
C GLU A 52 -19.32 11.75 -17.80
N ASP A 53 -20.42 11.96 -17.07
CA ASP A 53 -20.38 12.17 -15.60
C ASP A 53 -19.78 10.98 -14.85
N LYS A 54 -20.00 9.76 -15.35
CA LYS A 54 -19.43 8.54 -14.76
C LYS A 54 -17.94 8.42 -15.07
N TYR A 55 -17.50 8.77 -16.28
CA TYR A 55 -16.08 8.82 -16.63
C TYR A 55 -15.33 9.87 -15.81
N LEU A 56 -15.93 11.04 -15.56
CA LEU A 56 -15.34 12.06 -14.71
C LEU A 56 -15.02 11.53 -13.31
N LYS A 57 -15.95 10.81 -12.67
CA LYS A 57 -15.72 10.18 -11.36
C LYS A 57 -14.58 9.16 -11.38
N VAL A 58 -14.42 8.39 -12.46
CA VAL A 58 -13.31 7.43 -12.60
C VAL A 58 -11.97 8.15 -12.74
N ILE A 59 -11.95 9.33 -13.37
CA ILE A 59 -10.76 10.20 -13.43
C ILE A 59 -10.44 10.73 -12.04
N GLU A 60 -11.41 11.26 -11.30
CA GLU A 60 -11.25 11.75 -9.92
C GLU A 60 -10.71 10.64 -8.99
N MET A 61 -11.23 9.41 -9.10
CA MET A 61 -10.68 8.24 -8.38
C MET A 61 -9.20 8.00 -8.72
N GLY A 62 -8.79 8.23 -9.97
CA GLY A 62 -7.39 8.15 -10.38
C GLY A 62 -6.51 9.18 -9.69
N GLU A 63 -6.97 10.41 -9.57
CA GLU A 63 -6.26 11.48 -8.85
C GLU A 63 -6.14 11.17 -7.35
N GLU A 64 -7.19 10.61 -6.74
CA GLU A 64 -7.14 10.15 -5.34
C GLU A 64 -6.12 9.03 -5.13
N ILE A 65 -6.06 8.06 -6.05
CA ILE A 65 -5.05 7.00 -6.02
C ILE A 65 -3.66 7.60 -6.11
N ASN A 66 -3.41 8.56 -7.02
CA ASN A 66 -2.12 9.22 -7.16
C ASN A 66 -1.70 9.91 -5.84
N ARG A 67 -2.62 10.65 -5.20
CA ARG A 67 -2.37 11.26 -3.88
C ARG A 67 -1.99 10.22 -2.81
N LYS A 68 -2.64 9.05 -2.80
CA LYS A 68 -2.27 7.95 -1.88
C LYS A 68 -0.91 7.35 -2.21
N VAL A 69 -0.57 7.22 -3.49
CA VAL A 69 0.74 6.75 -3.93
C VAL A 69 1.84 7.71 -3.49
N ASP A 70 1.63 9.02 -3.64
CA ASP A 70 2.57 10.04 -3.15
C ASP A 70 2.79 9.89 -1.63
N GLN A 71 1.71 9.78 -0.85
CA GLN A 71 1.78 9.52 0.59
C GLN A 71 2.53 8.22 0.94
N LEU A 72 2.36 7.17 0.15
CA LEU A 72 3.06 5.91 0.33
C LEU A 72 4.56 6.07 0.05
N ILE A 73 4.93 6.79 -1.00
CA ILE A 73 6.32 7.07 -1.36
C ILE A 73 7.00 7.86 -0.24
N ASP A 74 6.37 8.94 0.23
CA ASP A 74 6.89 9.77 1.32
C ASP A 74 7.13 8.93 2.58
N LEU A 75 6.15 8.10 2.96
CA LEU A 75 6.26 7.24 4.13
C LEU A 75 7.36 6.16 3.96
N LYS A 76 7.52 5.60 2.75
CA LYS A 76 8.60 4.65 2.44
C LYS A 76 9.97 5.31 2.52
N ILE A 77 10.12 6.55 2.04
CA ILE A 77 11.36 7.33 2.15
C ILE A 77 11.69 7.61 3.61
N GLU A 78 10.73 8.11 4.38
CA GLU A 78 10.90 8.40 5.79
C GLU A 78 11.34 7.15 6.58
N VAL A 79 10.63 6.04 6.40
CA VAL A 79 10.97 4.77 7.05
C VAL A 79 12.32 4.23 6.56
N SER A 80 12.66 4.41 5.28
CA SER A 80 13.96 4.02 4.75
C SER A 80 15.09 4.71 5.52
N HIS A 81 15.00 6.02 5.72
CA HIS A 81 16.01 6.77 6.47
C HIS A 81 16.14 6.35 7.93
N LEU A 82 15.02 5.99 8.58
CA LEU A 82 15.03 5.46 9.94
C LEU A 82 15.73 4.10 9.99
N ILE A 83 15.39 3.19 9.07
CA ILE A 83 16.02 1.88 8.99
C ILE A 83 17.52 2.01 8.72
N ASP A 84 17.96 3.00 7.93
CA ASP A 84 19.37 3.23 7.63
C ASP A 84 20.23 3.60 8.85
N GLN A 85 19.61 4.01 9.97
CA GLN A 85 20.34 4.29 11.22
C GLN A 85 20.77 3.02 11.96
N LEU A 86 20.11 1.87 11.71
CA LEU A 86 20.47 0.61 12.36
C LEU A 86 21.84 0.16 11.86
N GLU A 87 22.74 -0.23 12.76
CA GLU A 87 24.08 -0.69 12.38
C GLU A 87 24.06 -2.07 11.71
N ASP A 88 23.25 -2.99 12.23
CA ASP A 88 23.17 -4.37 11.74
C ASP A 88 22.43 -4.43 10.39
N VAL A 89 23.17 -4.81 9.34
CA VAL A 89 22.65 -5.00 7.98
C VAL A 89 21.48 -6.00 7.95
N ARG A 90 21.49 -7.02 8.82
CA ARG A 90 20.42 -8.03 8.89
C ARG A 90 19.12 -7.42 9.41
N TYR A 91 19.20 -6.48 10.35
CA TYR A 91 18.05 -5.73 10.85
C TYR A 91 17.48 -4.82 9.77
N ARG A 92 18.35 -4.13 9.01
CA ARG A 92 17.92 -3.36 7.84
C ARG A 92 17.22 -4.24 6.81
N ASN A 93 17.82 -5.38 6.48
CA ASN A 93 17.28 -6.30 5.47
C ASN A 93 15.92 -6.88 5.86
N VAL A 94 15.73 -7.35 7.10
CA VAL A 94 14.45 -7.94 7.54
C VAL A 94 13.33 -6.90 7.53
N LEU A 95 13.60 -5.67 7.98
CA LEU A 95 12.61 -4.59 8.00
C LEU A 95 12.27 -4.09 6.60
N ARG A 96 13.26 -3.84 5.73
CA ARG A 96 13.02 -3.41 4.34
C ARG A 96 12.26 -4.47 3.56
N SER A 97 12.70 -5.72 3.66
CA SER A 97 12.10 -6.82 2.91
C SER A 97 10.62 -6.99 3.25
N TYR A 98 10.31 -6.98 4.55
CA TYR A 98 8.93 -7.16 5.00
C TYR A 98 8.07 -5.91 4.82
N TYR A 99 8.52 -4.73 5.23
CA TYR A 99 7.66 -3.54 5.25
C TYR A 99 7.68 -2.72 3.96
N LEU A 100 8.83 -2.58 3.29
CA LEU A 100 8.96 -1.73 2.10
C LEU A 100 8.72 -2.48 0.79
N THR A 101 9.13 -3.76 0.73
CA THR A 101 8.98 -4.62 -0.47
C THR A 101 7.88 -5.66 -0.36
N GLU A 102 7.10 -5.63 0.73
CA GLU A 102 5.91 -6.45 0.95
C GLU A 102 6.08 -7.97 0.96
N LYS A 103 7.31 -8.46 1.05
CA LYS A 103 7.58 -9.91 1.12
C LYS A 103 6.90 -10.55 2.32
N THR A 104 6.55 -11.83 2.20
CA THR A 104 6.13 -12.64 3.35
C THR A 104 7.34 -13.02 4.19
N TRP A 105 7.10 -13.44 5.43
CA TRP A 105 8.18 -13.87 6.32
C TRP A 105 8.95 -15.08 5.78
N GLU A 106 8.25 -15.98 5.10
CA GLU A 106 8.82 -17.13 4.42
C GLU A 106 9.73 -16.69 3.27
N GLN A 107 9.28 -15.73 2.45
CA GLN A 107 10.11 -15.16 1.38
C GLN A 107 11.35 -14.48 1.93
N VAL A 108 11.23 -13.68 3.01
CA VAL A 108 12.40 -13.05 3.66
C VAL A 108 13.36 -14.12 4.16
N ALA A 109 12.86 -15.19 4.79
CA ALA A 109 13.68 -16.28 5.28
C ALA A 109 14.43 -16.98 4.13
N VAL A 110 13.73 -17.34 3.05
CA VAL A 110 14.30 -17.99 1.86
C VAL A 110 15.36 -17.12 1.21
N ASP A 111 15.05 -15.84 0.95
CA ASP A 111 15.93 -14.91 0.25
C ASP A 111 17.24 -14.64 1.01
N ASN A 112 17.23 -14.76 2.33
CA ASN A 112 18.40 -14.53 3.19
C ASN A 112 19.05 -15.83 3.68
N HIS A 113 18.57 -17.00 3.23
CA HIS A 113 19.01 -18.32 3.72
C HIS A 113 18.89 -18.47 5.24
N TRP A 114 17.84 -17.90 5.83
CA TRP A 114 17.52 -18.01 7.25
C TRP A 114 16.40 -19.02 7.49
N SER A 115 16.34 -19.54 8.71
CA SER A 115 15.12 -20.21 9.16
C SER A 115 14.02 -19.18 9.45
N TYR A 116 12.76 -19.61 9.36
CA TYR A 116 11.62 -18.77 9.74
C TYR A 116 11.76 -18.24 11.18
N GLN A 117 12.15 -19.11 12.12
CA GLN A 117 12.37 -18.75 13.53
C GLN A 117 13.46 -17.70 13.70
N HIS A 118 14.57 -17.82 12.97
CA HIS A 118 15.65 -16.84 13.00
C HIS A 118 15.18 -15.49 12.47
N THR A 119 14.41 -15.49 11.37
CA THR A 119 13.82 -14.29 10.77
C THR A 119 12.90 -13.58 11.76
N MET A 120 12.06 -14.30 12.50
CA MET A 120 11.17 -13.73 13.53
C MET A 120 11.94 -13.13 14.69
N ARG A 121 13.02 -13.79 15.12
CA ARG A 121 13.89 -13.27 16.19
C ARG A 121 14.61 -11.99 15.74
N LEU A 122 15.19 -11.98 14.54
CA LEU A 122 15.83 -10.79 13.96
C LEU A 122 14.84 -9.64 13.83
N HIS A 123 13.61 -9.90 13.36
CA HIS A 123 12.56 -8.89 13.28
C HIS A 123 12.25 -8.26 14.64
N GLY A 124 12.08 -9.08 15.69
CA GLY A 124 11.82 -8.56 17.03
C GLY A 124 12.95 -7.71 17.58
N GLN A 125 14.21 -8.13 17.35
CA GLN A 125 15.38 -7.36 17.75
C GLN A 125 15.51 -6.05 16.98
N ALA A 126 15.35 -6.09 15.66
CA ALA A 126 15.40 -4.92 14.78
C ALA A 126 14.37 -3.85 15.18
N LEU A 127 13.15 -4.27 15.54
CA LEU A 127 12.12 -3.33 16.00
C LEU A 127 12.49 -2.67 17.33
N LYS A 128 13.13 -3.41 18.24
CA LYS A 128 13.54 -2.89 19.54
C LYS A 128 14.64 -1.85 19.38
N GLU A 129 15.68 -2.17 18.61
CA GLU A 129 16.80 -1.26 18.33
C GLU A 129 16.31 0.00 17.62
N LEU A 130 15.47 -0.15 16.59
CA LEU A 130 14.90 1.01 15.89
C LEU A 130 14.07 1.91 16.80
N GLN A 131 13.37 1.31 17.78
CA GLN A 131 12.60 2.07 18.76
C GLN A 131 13.50 2.80 19.77
N GLU A 132 14.72 2.31 20.01
CA GLU A 132 15.73 2.93 20.88
C GLU A 132 16.43 4.08 20.15
N GLU A 133 16.78 3.92 18.87
CA GLU A 133 17.41 4.98 18.04
C GLU A 133 16.52 6.20 17.78
N ILE A 134 15.20 6.06 17.89
CA ILE A 134 14.22 7.14 17.65
C ILE A 134 13.90 7.92 18.94
N LYS A 135 14.34 7.44 20.11
CA LYS A 135 14.11 8.12 21.40
C LYS A 135 15.14 9.21 21.65
#